data_AF-C6EQD7-F1
#
_entry.id   AF-C6EQD7-F1
#
_cell.length_a   1.000
_cell.length_b   1.000
_cell.length_c   1.000
_cell.angle_alpha   90.00
_cell.angle_beta   90.00
_cell.angle_gamma   90.00
#
_symmetry.space_group_name_H-M   'P 1'
#
loop_
_entity.id
_entity.type
_entity.pdbx_description
1 polymer ?
#
loop_
_entity_poly.entity_id
_entity_poly.type
_entity_poly.pdbx_seq_one_letter_code
_entity_poly.pdbx_strand_id
1 'polypeptide(L)'
;MTLLYKLFKIKQQHFKEQKLYKQTIKIFPQLAYPKVESCKDYSESVKYKYHFSYMLGKTLVKAHKTSYKEGYFVLYKNIQNIKKQYNLLKELNLNNIDISLKKRIINC
;
A
#
# COMPACT_ATOMS: atom_id res chain seq x y z
N MET A 1 -10.25 -13.88 28.40
CA MET A 1 -9.83 -12.69 27.63
C MET A 1 -10.04 -12.91 26.14
N THR A 2 -11.03 -12.26 25.54
CA THR A 2 -11.43 -12.41 24.13
C THR A 2 -10.43 -11.80 23.15
N LEU A 3 -10.41 -12.30 21.91
CA LEU A 3 -9.56 -11.80 20.82
C LEU A 3 -9.69 -10.29 20.61
N LEU A 4 -10.93 -9.78 20.67
CA LEU A 4 -11.23 -8.35 20.52
C LEU A 4 -10.51 -7.48 21.56
N TYR A 5 -10.48 -7.93 22.81
CA TYR A 5 -9.80 -7.22 23.88
C TYR A 5 -8.28 -7.17 23.66
N LYS A 6 -7.68 -8.29 23.21
CA LYS A 6 -6.25 -8.34 22.88
C LYS A 6 -5.90 -7.37 21.75
N LEU A 7 -6.69 -7.38 20.67
CA LEU A 7 -6.49 -6.48 19.52
C LEU A 7 -6.63 -5.00 19.93
N PHE A 8 -7.61 -4.67 20.78
CA PHE A 8 -7.75 -3.33 21.33
C PHE A 8 -6.52 -2.90 22.13
N LYS A 9 -5.99 -3.78 22.99
CA LYS A 9 -4.78 -3.50 23.78
C LYS A 9 -3.57 -3.25 22.88
N ILE A 10 -3.35 -4.08 21.85
CA ILE A 10 -2.26 -3.90 20.88
C ILE A 10 -2.39 -2.55 20.17
N LYS A 11 -3.60 -2.20 19.72
CA LYS A 11 -3.86 -0.91 19.05
C LYS A 11 -3.52 0.27 19.96
N GLN A 12 -3.94 0.21 21.22
CA GLN A 12 -3.66 1.26 22.19
C GLN A 12 -2.16 1.40 22.49
N GLN A 13 -1.47 0.27 22.65
CA GLN A 13 -0.03 0.25 22.88
C GLN A 13 0.74 0.87 21.70
N HIS A 14 0.44 0.43 20.48
CA HIS A 14 1.06 0.95 19.26
C HIS A 14 0.84 2.46 19.08
N PHE A 15 -0.34 2.98 19.46
CA PHE A 15 -0.61 4.42 19.41
C PHE A 15 0.24 5.22 20.41
N LYS A 16 0.45 4.68 21.62
CA LYS A 16 1.34 5.30 22.62
C LYS A 16 2.80 5.30 22.13
N GLU A 17 3.28 4.16 21.65
CA GLU A 17 4.64 4.01 21.12
C GLU A 17 4.90 4.96 19.94
N GLN A 18 3.95 5.11 19.01
CA GLN A 18 4.06 6.07 17.91
C GLN A 18 4.18 7.52 18.37
N LYS A 19 3.42 7.92 19.40
CA LYS A 19 3.52 9.28 19.97
C LYS A 19 4.89 9.51 20.58
N LEU A 20 5.36 8.52 21.36
CA LEU A 20 6.65 8.57 22.03
C LEU A 20 7.78 8.64 20.99
N TYR A 21 7.76 7.78 19.97
CA TYR A 21 8.70 7.83 18.84
C TYR A 21 8.74 9.21 18.19
N LYS A 22 7.59 9.83 17.89
CA LYS A 22 7.52 11.18 17.30
C LYS A 22 8.11 12.27 18.19
N GLN A 23 8.09 12.11 19.50
CA GLN A 23 8.76 13.02 20.44
C GLN A 23 10.26 12.75 20.48
N THR A 24 10.66 11.47 20.54
CA THR A 24 12.06 11.05 20.57
C THR A 24 12.83 11.51 19.34
N ILE A 25 12.29 11.36 18.12
CA ILE A 25 12.96 11.79 16.89
C ILE A 25 13.10 13.32 16.77
N LYS A 26 12.28 14.11 17.50
CA LYS A 26 12.44 15.57 17.55
C LYS A 26 13.64 15.99 18.38
N ILE A 27 13.94 15.22 19.43
CA ILE A 27 15.09 15.47 20.32
C ILE A 27 16.35 14.83 19.72
N PHE A 28 16.20 13.63 19.16
CA PHE A 28 17.28 12.81 18.60
C PHE A 28 16.98 12.46 17.14
N PRO A 29 17.23 13.38 16.19
CA PRO A 29 16.95 13.15 14.78
C PRO A 29 17.72 11.94 14.19
N GLN A 30 18.85 11.57 14.77
CA GLN A 30 19.62 10.38 14.38
C GLN A 30 18.91 9.05 14.63
N LEU A 31 17.88 9.02 15.50
CA LEU A 31 17.06 7.84 15.75
C LEU A 31 15.90 7.69 14.76
N ALA A 32 15.76 8.63 13.82
CA ALA A 32 14.74 8.53 12.80
C ALA A 32 14.99 7.33 11.90
N TYR A 33 13.98 6.47 11.77
CA TYR A 33 14.01 5.37 10.82
C TYR A 33 14.17 5.94 9.41
N PRO A 34 15.02 5.33 8.57
CA PRO A 34 15.22 5.84 7.22
C PRO A 34 13.92 5.71 6.40
N LYS A 35 13.81 6.52 5.36
CA LYS A 35 12.61 6.50 4.50
C LYS A 35 12.43 5.12 3.87
N VAL A 36 11.18 4.69 3.65
CA VAL A 36 10.89 3.36 3.06
C VAL A 36 11.53 3.23 1.67
N GLU A 37 11.70 4.34 0.96
CA GLU A 37 12.41 4.41 -0.32
C GLU A 37 13.89 3.97 -0.26
N SER A 38 14.52 4.06 0.92
CA SER A 38 15.92 3.66 1.12
C SER A 38 16.11 2.16 1.33
N CYS A 39 15.01 1.41 1.52
CA CYS A 39 15.08 -0.04 1.64
C CYS A 39 15.58 -0.64 0.31
N LYS A 40 16.49 -1.62 0.39
CA LYS A 40 17.15 -2.20 -0.79
C LYS A 40 16.15 -2.83 -1.77
N ASP A 41 15.08 -3.41 -1.23
CA ASP A 41 13.98 -4.07 -1.93
C ASP A 41 12.85 -3.11 -2.34
N TYR A 42 12.96 -1.81 -2.05
CA TYR A 42 11.89 -0.85 -2.35
C TYR A 42 11.54 -0.83 -3.84
N SER A 43 12.57 -0.83 -4.70
CA SER A 43 12.38 -0.80 -6.16
C SER A 43 11.57 -2.00 -6.68
N GLU A 44 11.81 -3.18 -6.12
CA GLU A 44 11.05 -4.40 -6.41
C GLU A 44 9.65 -4.34 -5.81
N SER A 45 9.52 -3.84 -4.57
CA SER A 45 8.23 -3.66 -3.87
C SER A 45 7.24 -2.82 -4.68
N VAL A 46 7.73 -1.81 -5.42
CA VAL A 46 6.89 -0.94 -6.25
C VAL A 46 6.27 -1.71 -7.41
N LYS A 47 6.94 -2.73 -7.95
CA LYS A 47 6.42 -3.59 -9.03
C LYS A 47 5.18 -4.37 -8.59
N TYR A 48 5.09 -4.74 -7.30
CA TYR A 48 3.92 -5.42 -6.76
C TYR A 48 2.64 -4.58 -6.79
N LYS A 49 2.72 -3.26 -6.98
CA LYS A 49 1.51 -2.44 -7.20
C LYS A 49 0.75 -2.85 -8.46
N TYR A 50 1.44 -3.47 -9.42
CA TYR A 50 0.87 -3.97 -10.66
C TYR A 50 0.42 -5.44 -10.57
N HIS A 51 0.65 -6.11 -9.43
CA HIS A 51 0.06 -7.43 -9.22
C HIS A 51 -1.46 -7.32 -9.06
N PHE A 52 -2.17 -8.28 -9.67
CA PHE A 52 -3.62 -8.36 -9.60
C PHE A 52 -4.14 -8.40 -8.15
N SER A 53 -3.46 -9.15 -7.27
CA SER A 53 -3.80 -9.24 -5.83
C SER A 53 -3.74 -7.88 -5.12
N TYR A 54 -2.74 -7.05 -5.41
CA TYR A 54 -2.61 -5.71 -4.85
C TYR A 54 -3.75 -4.80 -5.33
N MET A 55 -4.02 -4.78 -6.64
CA MET A 55 -5.10 -3.96 -7.21
C MET A 55 -6.48 -4.35 -6.66
N LEU A 56 -6.73 -5.66 -6.51
CA LEU A 56 -7.94 -6.18 -5.86
C LEU A 56 -8.04 -5.72 -4.41
N GLY A 57 -6.98 -5.96 -3.61
CA GLY A 57 -6.97 -5.57 -2.19
C GLY A 57 -7.21 -4.08 -1.99
N LYS A 58 -6.57 -3.23 -2.80
CA LYS A 58 -6.78 -1.77 -2.78
C LYS A 58 -8.25 -1.40 -3.06
N THR A 59 -8.89 -2.11 -3.98
CA THR A 59 -10.28 -1.86 -4.38
C THR A 59 -11.26 -2.33 -3.32
N LEU A 60 -10.99 -3.48 -2.69
CA LEU A 60 -11.76 -3.98 -1.55
C LEU A 60 -11.71 -2.99 -0.37
N VAL A 61 -10.52 -2.50 -0.01
CA VAL A 61 -10.35 -1.50 1.05
C VAL A 61 -11.10 -0.21 0.70
N LYS A 62 -11.06 0.24 -0.56
CA LYS A 62 -11.80 1.44 -1.00
C LYS A 62 -13.31 1.22 -0.90
N ALA A 63 -13.81 0.07 -1.38
CA ALA A 63 -15.22 -0.27 -1.34
C ALA A 63 -15.75 -0.31 0.10
N HIS A 64 -14.99 -0.89 1.03
CA HIS A 64 -15.32 -0.91 2.46
C HIS A 64 -15.35 0.46 3.13
N LYS A 65 -14.61 1.44 2.61
CA LYS A 65 -14.65 2.83 3.11
C LYS A 65 -15.86 3.62 2.60
N THR A 66 -16.44 3.23 1.47
CA THR A 66 -17.65 3.83 0.89
C THR A 66 -18.93 3.21 1.46
N SER A 67 -19.98 4.02 1.62
CA SER A 67 -21.22 3.63 2.31
C SER A 67 -21.89 2.36 1.74
N TYR A 68 -22.28 1.49 2.67
CA TYR A 68 -22.58 0.05 2.55
C TYR A 68 -23.66 -0.37 1.53
N LYS A 69 -24.50 0.53 1.01
CA LYS A 69 -25.69 0.15 0.21
C LYS A 69 -25.42 -0.01 -1.29
N GLU A 70 -24.49 0.75 -1.86
CA GLU A 70 -24.15 0.68 -3.30
C GLU A 70 -22.79 0.03 -3.56
N GLY A 71 -22.06 -0.30 -2.48
CA GLY A 71 -20.66 -0.72 -2.53
C GLY A 71 -20.41 -2.02 -3.29
N TYR A 72 -21.33 -3.00 -3.27
CA TYR A 72 -21.10 -4.31 -3.90
C TYR A 72 -21.27 -4.29 -5.42
N PHE A 73 -22.26 -3.58 -5.97
CA PHE A 73 -22.40 -3.38 -7.42
C PHE A 73 -21.22 -2.59 -7.99
N VAL A 74 -20.82 -1.52 -7.28
CA VAL A 74 -19.64 -0.72 -7.60
C VAL A 74 -18.37 -1.56 -7.50
N LEU A 75 -18.24 -2.41 -6.48
CA LEU A 75 -17.12 -3.33 -6.30
C LEU A 75 -17.02 -4.31 -7.47
N TYR A 76 -18.13 -4.95 -7.85
CA TYR A 76 -18.16 -5.87 -8.98
C TYR A 76 -17.70 -5.19 -10.29
N LYS A 77 -18.24 -4.00 -10.59
CA LYS A 77 -17.82 -3.20 -11.76
C LYS A 77 -16.33 -2.84 -11.70
N ASN A 78 -15.83 -2.48 -10.51
CA ASN A 78 -14.42 -2.17 -10.30
C ASN A 78 -13.53 -3.39 -10.50
N ILE A 79 -13.93 -4.57 -10.01
CA ILE A 79 -13.20 -5.84 -10.21
C ILE A 79 -13.10 -6.17 -11.70
N GLN A 80 -14.21 -6.02 -12.45
CA GLN A 80 -14.16 -6.22 -13.91
C GLN A 80 -13.19 -5.27 -14.60
N ASN A 81 -13.19 -3.98 -14.19
CA ASN A 81 -12.26 -2.99 -14.73
C ASN A 81 -10.79 -3.34 -14.42
N ILE A 82 -10.50 -3.77 -13.19
CA ILE A 82 -9.16 -4.20 -12.78
C ILE A 82 -8.69 -5.42 -13.58
N LYS A 83 -9.58 -6.37 -13.85
CA LYS A 83 -9.26 -7.53 -14.70
C LYS A 83 -8.85 -7.10 -16.10
N LYS A 84 -9.57 -6.13 -16.70
CA LYS A 84 -9.20 -5.55 -18.01
C LYS A 84 -7.86 -4.83 -17.95
N GLN A 85 -7.65 -3.98 -16.94
CA GLN A 85 -6.38 -3.25 -16.76
C GLN A 85 -5.19 -4.20 -16.55
N TYR A 86 -5.36 -5.25 -15.75
CA TYR A 86 -4.33 -6.26 -15.52
C TYR A 86 -3.98 -7.02 -16.79
N ASN A 87 -4.98 -7.40 -17.61
CA ASN A 87 -4.74 -8.04 -18.89
C ASN A 87 -3.95 -7.13 -19.85
N LEU A 88 -4.31 -5.85 -19.94
CA LEU A 88 -3.55 -4.86 -20.73
C LEU A 88 -2.10 -4.72 -20.23
N LEU A 89 -1.89 -4.63 -18.90
CA LEU A 89 -0.55 -4.55 -18.31
C LEU A 89 0.28 -5.81 -18.58
N LYS A 90 -0.37 -6.98 -18.62
CA LYS A 90 0.25 -8.26 -18.95
C LYS A 90 0.66 -8.34 -20.43
N GLU A 91 -0.22 -7.89 -21.33
CA GLU A 91 0.02 -7.86 -22.78
C GLU A 91 1.13 -6.89 -23.18
N LEU A 92 1.27 -5.77 -22.47
CA LEU A 92 2.32 -4.77 -22.72
C LEU A 92 3.75 -5.23 -22.35
N ASN A 93 3.92 -6.47 -21.86
CA ASN A 93 5.15 -7.03 -21.29
C ASN A 93 5.77 -6.10 -20.22
N LEU A 94 5.54 -6.43 -18.94
CA LEU A 94 6.07 -5.75 -17.74
C LEU A 94 7.58 -5.41 -17.82
N ASN A 95 8.35 -6.05 -18.71
CA ASN A 95 9.76 -5.73 -19.02
C ASN A 95 9.95 -4.28 -19.54
N ASN A 96 8.96 -3.69 -20.21
CA ASN A 96 9.06 -2.34 -20.76
C ASN A 96 8.77 -1.24 -19.72
N ILE A 97 8.12 -1.57 -18.60
CA ILE A 97 7.81 -0.63 -17.52
C ILE A 97 9.08 -0.30 -16.71
N ASP A 98 10.00 -1.26 -16.56
CA ASP A 98 11.34 -1.04 -15.99
C ASP A 98 12.09 0.08 -16.74
N ILE A 99 11.94 0.17 -18.07
CA ILE A 99 12.63 1.18 -18.90
C ILE A 99 12.02 2.58 -18.73
N SER A 100 10.69 2.69 -18.62
CA SER A 100 10.02 4.01 -18.48
C SER A 100 10.16 4.61 -17.08
N LEU A 101 10.17 3.76 -16.03
CA LEU A 101 10.40 4.20 -14.65
C LEU A 101 11.89 4.52 -14.39
N LYS A 102 12.82 3.77 -14.99
CA LYS A 102 14.25 4.07 -14.93
C LYS A 102 14.57 5.44 -15.57
N LYS A 103 13.92 5.82 -16.68
CA LYS A 103 14.02 7.16 -17.27
C LYS A 103 13.48 8.29 -16.39
N ARG A 104 12.47 8.01 -15.55
CA ARG A 104 11.85 9.01 -14.67
C ARG A 104 12.60 9.23 -13.36
N ILE A 105 13.40 8.25 -12.93
CA ILE A 105 14.24 8.31 -11.73
C ILE A 105 15.63 8.89 -12.04
N ILE A 106 16.15 8.73 -13.27
CA ILE A 106 17.46 9.27 -13.69
C ILE A 106 17.38 10.78 -14.07
N ASN A 107 16.17 11.31 -14.28
CA ASN A 107 15.95 12.72 -14.63
C ASN A 107 15.48 13.60 -13.44
N CYS A 108 15.74 13.18 -12.20
CA CYS A 108 15.58 13.99 -10.99
C CYS A 108 16.92 14.11 -10.27
#